data_AF-A0A816AFD7-F1
#
_entry.id   AF-A0A816AFD7-F1
#
_cell.length_a   1.000
_cell.length_b   1.000
_cell.length_c   1.000
_cell.angle_alpha   90.00
_cell.angle_beta   90.00
_cell.angle_gamma   90.00
#
_symmetry.space_group_name_H-M   'P 1'
#
loop_
_entity.id
_entity.type
_entity.pdbx_description
1 polymer ?
#
loop_
_entity_poly.entity_id
_entity_poly.type
_entity_poly.pdbx_seq_one_letter_code
_entity_poly.pdbx_strand_id
1 'polypeptide(L)' 'LKALLLNTGDTILIEDSPTDLYWGIDGKQNESGRNRLGELLMELRNDFRNNK' A
#
# COMPACT_ATOMS: atom_id res chain seq x y z
N LEU A 1 -14.11 3.46 5.43
CA LEU A 1 -12.83 3.06 4.81
C LEU A 1 -12.11 4.20 4.08
N LYS A 2 -12.77 5.01 3.21
CA LYS A 2 -12.14 6.19 2.56
C LYS A 2 -11.40 7.13 3.54
N ALA A 3 -12.06 7.54 4.62
CA ALA A 3 -11.44 8.40 5.64
C ALA A 3 -10.22 7.75 6.31
N LEU A 4 -10.24 6.43 6.53
CA LEU A 4 -9.11 5.70 7.11
C LEU A 4 -7.90 5.73 6.17
N LEU A 5 -8.12 5.49 4.87
CA LEU A 5 -7.08 5.57 3.85
C LEU A 5 -6.50 6.99 3.73
N LEU A 6 -7.33 8.03 3.75
CA LEU A 6 -6.87 9.43 3.74
C LEU A 6 -6.05 9.78 4.99
N ASN A 7 -6.45 9.25 6.16
CA ASN A 7 -5.75 9.48 7.43
C ASN A 7 -4.36 8.83 7.50
N THR A 8 -4.01 7.93 6.56
CA THR A 8 -2.63 7.43 6.43
C THR A 8 -1.64 8.50 5.95
N GLY A 9 -2.11 9.70 5.60
CA GLY A 9 -1.24 10.82 5.25
C GLY A 9 -0.35 10.46 4.05
N ASP A 10 0.94 10.75 4.16
CA ASP A 10 1.93 10.44 3.13
C ASP A 10 2.76 9.20 3.47
N THR A 11 2.33 8.41 4.46
CA THR A 11 3.01 7.18 4.83
C THR A 11 2.96 6.16 3.69
N ILE A 12 4.04 5.40 3.54
CA ILE A 12 4.12 4.26 2.62
C ILE A 12 3.32 3.11 3.22
N LEU A 13 2.40 2.55 2.44
CA LEU A 13 1.63 1.37 2.84
C LEU A 13 2.34 0.13 2.31
N ILE A 14 2.65 -0.80 3.20
CA ILE A 14 3.30 -2.07 2.90
C ILE A 14 2.46 -3.19 3.48
N GLU A 15 2.08 -4.14 2.63
CA GLU A 15 1.51 -5.41 3.06
C GLU A 15 2.63 -6.42 3.32
N ASP A 16 2.82 -6.85 4.56
CA ASP A 16 3.81 -7.88 4.92
C ASP A 16 3.15 -9.27 4.80
N SER A 17 3.37 -9.90 3.65
CA SER A 17 2.85 -11.21 3.30
C SER A 17 3.96 -12.09 2.74
N PRO A 18 4.64 -12.89 3.60
CA PRO A 18 5.74 -13.75 3.16
C PRO A 18 5.29 -14.88 2.22
N THR A 19 3.97 -15.11 2.09
CA THR A 19 3.38 -16.12 1.20
C THR A 19 2.86 -15.54 -0.12
N ASP A 20 2.63 -14.23 -0.20
CA ASP A 20 2.13 -13.56 -1.40
C ASP A 20 2.98 -12.34 -1.75
N LEU A 21 4.06 -12.61 -2.49
CA LEU A 21 5.01 -11.62 -2.95
C LEU A 21 4.49 -10.78 -4.13
N TYR A 22 3.31 -11.06 -4.68
CA TYR A 22 2.72 -10.18 -5.68
C TYR A 22 1.99 -9.03 -5.01
N TRP A 23 1.14 -9.31 -4.03
CA TRP A 23 0.38 -8.28 -3.33
C TRP A 23 1.15 -7.60 -2.21
N GLY A 24 2.03 -8.33 -1.52
CA GLY A 24 2.85 -7.83 -0.41
C GLY A 24 4.35 -8.01 -0.63
N ILE A 25 5.08 -8.00 0.48
CA ILE A 25 6.51 -8.29 0.59
C ILE A 25 6.78 -9.40 1.61
N ASP A 26 7.96 -10.02 1.55
CA ASP A 26 8.53 -10.74 2.69
C ASP A 26 9.39 -9.76 3.49
N GLY A 27 8.88 -9.26 4.63
CA GLY A 27 9.60 -8.36 5.52
C GLY A 27 10.87 -8.96 6.14
N LYS A 28 11.08 -10.29 6.06
CA LYS A 28 12.26 -10.98 6.62
C LYS A 28 13.34 -11.23 5.57
N GLN A 29 12.99 -11.28 4.28
CA GLN A 29 13.92 -11.49 3.18
C GLN A 29 13.93 -10.27 2.27
N ASN A 30 14.56 -9.18 2.74
CA ASN A 30 14.89 -7.96 1.98
C ASN A 30 13.90 -7.61 0.86
N GLU A 31 12.65 -7.28 1.22
CA GLU A 31 11.64 -6.69 0.34
C GLU A 31 11.47 -7.40 -1.02
N SER A 32 11.50 -8.73 -1.04
CA SER A 32 11.47 -9.53 -2.27
C SER A 32 10.09 -9.62 -2.97
N GLY A 33 9.12 -8.81 -2.54
CA GLY A 33 7.78 -8.74 -3.12
C GLY A 33 7.46 -7.38 -3.76
N ARG A 34 6.34 -7.32 -4.49
CA ARG A 34 5.98 -6.18 -5.33
C ARG A 34 5.11 -5.13 -4.63
N ASN A 35 4.56 -5.45 -3.46
CA ASN A 35 3.67 -4.55 -2.71
C ASN A 35 2.54 -3.90 -3.54
N ARG A 36 1.97 -4.64 -4.51
CA ARG A 36 0.95 -4.07 -5.42
C ARG A 36 -0.27 -3.55 -4.69
N LEU A 37 -0.60 -4.13 -3.52
CA LEU A 37 -1.72 -3.67 -2.72
C LEU A 37 -1.44 -2.26 -2.16
N GLY A 38 -0.27 -2.09 -1.55
CA GLY A 38 0.16 -0.80 -1.03
C GLY A 38 0.22 0.28 -2.10
N GLU A 39 0.78 -0.04 -3.27
CA GLU A 39 0.86 0.87 -4.42
C GLU A 39 -0.53 1.35 -4.88
N LEU A 40 -1.47 0.44 -5.13
CA LEU A 40 -2.81 0.79 -5.58
C LEU A 40 -3.60 1.57 -4.51
N LEU A 41 -3.42 1.26 -3.23
CA LEU A 41 -4.05 2.02 -2.15
C LEU A 41 -3.50 3.46 -2.07
N MET A 42 -2.21 3.65 -2.31
CA MET A 42 -1.59 4.97 -2.35
C MET A 42 -2.00 5.77 -3.60
N GLU A 43 -2.12 5.11 -4.76
CA GLU A 43 -2.68 5.70 -5.99
C GLU A 43 -4.13 6.16 -5.75
N LEU A 44 -4.98 5.27 -5.23
CA LEU A 44 -6.36 5.59 -4.88
C LEU A 44 -6.47 6.73 -3.85
N ARG A 45 -5.56 6.78 -2.87
CA ARG A 45 -5.47 7.87 -1.89
C ARG A 45 -5.23 9.21 -2.59
N ASN A 46 -4.34 9.24 -3.58
CA ASN A 46 -4.04 10.44 -4.36
C ASN A 46 -5.23 10.85 -5.23
N ASP A 47 -5.90 9.89 -5.87
CA ASP A 47 -7.13 10.15 -6.63
C ASP A 47 -8.22 10.75 -5.76
N PHE A 48 -8.39 10.28 -4.52
CA PHE A 48 -9.34 10.87 -3.58
C PHE A 48 -8.96 12.28 -3.10
N ARG A 49 -7.68 12.65 -3.10
CA ARG A 49 -7.23 14.01 -2.79
C ARG A 49 -7.44 14.98 -3.96
N ASN A 50 -7.29 14.46 -5.18
CA ASN A 50 -7.35 15.25 -6.41
C ASN A 50 -8.78 15.41 -6.96
N ASN A 51 -9.66 14.43 -6.74
CA ASN A 51 -11.09 14.53 -7.04
C ASN A 51 -11.81 15.32 -5.93
N LYS A 52 -11.79 16.66 -6.03
CA LYS A 52 -12.64 17.56 -5.24
C LYS A 52 -14.10 17.47 -5.66
#